data_AF-A0A847I074-F1
#
_entry.id   AF-A0A847I074-F1
#
_cell.length_a   1.000
_cell.length_b   1.000
_cell.length_c   1.000
_cell.angle_alpha   90.00
_cell.angle_beta   90.00
_cell.angle_gamma   90.00
#
_symmetry.space_group_name_H-M   'P 1'
#
loop_
_entity.id
_entity.type
_entity.pdbx_description
1 polymer ?
#
loop_
_entity_poly.entity_id
_entity_poly.type
_entity_poly.pdbx_seq_one_letter_code
_entity_poly.pdbx_strand_id
1 'polypeptide(L)'
;MRRLDQVFRSIGREPERETCEGIKGIIEEGEKYTKAKGDDMVRDAALICAAQRVEHYEMAGYGTARTFAEQLGYDEAVQLLDQTLQEEKVTDKKLTDLAAQSINIKAAHA
;
A
#
# COMPACT_ATOMS: atom_id res chain seq x y z
N MET A 1 -1.29 -5.44 -11.22
CA MET A 1 -1.34 -4.97 -12.63
C MET A 1 -2.61 -5.35 -13.38
N ARG A 2 -3.06 -6.62 -13.39
CA ARG A 2 -4.24 -7.04 -14.19
C ARG A 2 -5.50 -6.20 -13.97
N ARG A 3 -5.74 -5.68 -12.75
CA ARG A 3 -6.91 -4.85 -12.45
C ARG A 3 -6.83 -3.43 -13.00
N LEU A 4 -5.65 -2.80 -12.95
CA LEU A 4 -5.45 -1.48 -13.57
C LEU A 4 -5.63 -1.57 -15.09
N ASP A 5 -5.15 -2.64 -15.72
CA ASP A 5 -5.39 -2.86 -17.16
C ASP A 5 -6.89 -2.94 -17.47
N GLN A 6 -7.69 -3.57 -16.60
CA GLN A 6 -9.15 -3.59 -16.72
C GLN A 6 -9.77 -2.20 -16.52
N VAL A 7 -9.29 -1.43 -15.54
CA VAL A 7 -9.73 -0.04 -15.32
C VAL A 7 -9.50 0.79 -16.57
N PHE A 8 -8.29 0.78 -17.14
CA PHE A 8 -7.97 1.52 -18.37
C PHE A 8 -8.85 1.09 -19.55
N ARG A 9 -9.04 -0.22 -19.74
CA ARG A 9 -9.95 -0.75 -20.79
C ARG A 9 -11.39 -0.29 -20.61
N SER A 10 -11.91 -0.27 -19.37
CA SER A 10 -13.29 0.15 -19.08
C SER A 10 -13.57 1.61 -19.46
N ILE A 11 -12.53 2.45 -19.50
CA ILE A 11 -12.62 3.86 -19.89
C ILE A 11 -12.13 4.11 -21.33
N GLY A 12 -11.88 3.05 -22.11
CA GLY A 12 -11.43 3.14 -23.50
C GLY A 12 -10.02 3.74 -23.65
N ARG A 13 -9.14 3.53 -22.68
CA ARG A 13 -7.75 4.01 -22.67
C ARG A 13 -6.76 2.85 -22.56
N GLU A 14 -5.54 3.10 -23.00
CA GLU A 14 -4.42 2.19 -22.78
C GLU A 14 -3.60 2.70 -21.57
N PRO A 15 -3.08 1.79 -20.71
CA PRO A 15 -2.23 2.18 -19.60
C PRO A 15 -0.87 2.68 -20.10
N GLU A 16 -0.45 3.84 -19.60
CA GLU A 16 0.93 4.32 -19.77
C GLU A 16 1.77 3.96 -18.53
N ARG A 17 3.03 3.58 -18.76
CA ARG A 17 3.97 3.29 -17.68
C ARG A 17 4.71 4.57 -17.33
N GLU A 18 4.46 5.06 -16.13
CA GLU A 18 5.22 6.15 -15.54
C GLU A 18 6.00 5.65 -14.33
N THR A 19 7.17 6.23 -14.14
CA THR A 19 7.98 5.97 -12.95
C THR A 19 7.57 6.95 -11.85
N CYS A 20 7.01 6.43 -10.76
CA CYS A 20 6.66 7.25 -9.60
C CYS A 20 7.86 7.37 -8.66
N GLU A 21 8.48 8.55 -8.62
CA GLU A 21 9.62 8.83 -7.72
C GLU A 21 9.20 8.83 -6.24
N GLY A 22 7.93 9.13 -5.93
CA GLY A 22 7.40 9.08 -4.57
C GLY A 22 7.43 7.67 -3.98
N ILE A 23 6.85 6.69 -4.67
CA ILE A 23 6.83 5.31 -4.18
C ILE A 23 8.23 4.68 -4.19
N LYS A 24 9.08 5.03 -5.16
CA LYS A 24 10.50 4.63 -5.15
C LYS A 24 11.19 5.04 -3.86
N GLY A 25 11.04 6.28 -3.43
CA GLY A 25 11.65 6.77 -2.18
C GLY A 25 11.19 5.98 -0.96
N ILE A 26 9.91 5.60 -0.89
CA ILE A 26 9.36 4.78 0.20
C ILE A 26 9.96 3.35 0.16
N ILE A 27 10.07 2.76 -1.04
CA ILE A 27 10.67 1.43 -1.22
C ILE A 27 12.15 1.45 -0.82
N GLU A 28 12.91 2.45 -1.25
CA GLU A 28 14.33 2.62 -0.91
C GLU A 28 14.55 2.78 0.60
N GLU A 29 13.61 3.38 1.32
CA GLU A 29 13.63 3.43 2.78
C GLU A 29 13.47 2.03 3.40
N GLY A 30 12.51 1.25 2.91
CA GLY A 30 12.33 -0.15 3.32
C GLY A 30 13.56 -1.01 3.06
N GLU A 31 14.22 -0.83 1.91
CA GLU A 31 15.46 -1.54 1.56
C GLU A 31 16.64 -1.22 2.49
N LYS A 32 16.67 -0.04 3.11
CA LYS A 32 17.70 0.28 4.11
C LYS A 32 17.53 -0.59 5.36
N TYR A 33 16.28 -0.89 5.74
CA TYR A 33 15.99 -1.73 6.90
C TYR A 33 16.33 -3.20 6.67
N THR A 34 16.15 -3.73 5.45
CA THR A 34 16.54 -5.11 5.15
C THR A 34 18.05 -5.34 5.29
N LYS A 35 18.86 -4.30 5.07
CA LYS A 35 20.32 -4.33 5.19
C LYS A 35 20.83 -3.86 6.56
N ALA A 36 19.94 -3.41 7.45
CA ALA A 36 20.31 -2.90 8.76
C ALA A 36 20.81 -4.02 9.68
N LYS A 37 21.90 -3.75 10.39
CA LYS A 37 22.45 -4.63 11.42
C LYS A 37 21.88 -4.23 12.78
N GLY A 38 21.50 -5.20 13.61
CA GLY A 38 20.95 -4.92 14.94
C GLY A 38 19.99 -6.02 15.41
N ASP A 39 19.17 -5.68 16.40
CA ASP A 39 18.10 -6.54 16.93
C ASP A 39 17.07 -6.84 15.82
N ASP A 40 16.81 -8.13 15.59
CA ASP A 40 15.91 -8.60 14.54
C ASP A 40 14.47 -8.09 14.73
N MET A 41 13.99 -7.94 15.96
CA MET A 41 12.66 -7.41 16.24
C MET A 41 12.57 -5.92 15.91
N VAL A 42 13.65 -5.16 16.16
CA VAL A 42 13.71 -3.74 15.76
C VAL A 42 13.69 -3.62 14.23
N ARG A 43 14.38 -4.53 13.53
CA ARG A 43 14.35 -4.59 12.07
C ARG A 43 12.95 -4.93 11.54
N ASP A 44 12.29 -5.93 12.12
CA ASP A 44 10.93 -6.33 11.71
C ASP A 44 9.93 -5.19 11.95
N ALA A 45 10.02 -4.48 13.07
CA ALA A 45 9.18 -3.30 13.33
C ALA A 45 9.41 -2.18 12.29
N ALA A 46 10.67 -1.94 11.89
CA ALA A 46 10.98 -0.96 10.86
C ALA A 46 10.46 -1.39 9.47
N LEU A 47 10.52 -2.67 9.14
CA LEU A 47 9.98 -3.22 7.89
C LEU A 47 8.45 -3.13 7.85
N ILE A 48 7.77 -3.44 8.96
CA ILE A 48 6.31 -3.26 9.06
C ILE A 48 5.95 -1.79 8.85
N CYS A 49 6.65 -0.86 9.50
CA CYS A 49 6.43 0.58 9.32
C CYS A 49 6.61 1.02 7.86
N ALA A 50 7.68 0.56 7.18
CA ALA A 50 7.90 0.86 5.77
C ALA A 50 6.79 0.31 4.88
N ALA A 51 6.33 -0.92 5.12
CA ALA A 51 5.22 -1.52 4.40
C ALA A 51 3.92 -0.73 4.59
N GLN A 52 3.59 -0.30 5.82
CA GLN A 52 2.39 0.51 6.06
C GLN A 52 2.43 1.86 5.31
N ARG A 53 3.62 2.46 5.17
CA ARG A 53 3.77 3.69 4.37
C ARG A 53 3.50 3.46 2.88
N VAL A 54 3.85 2.29 2.34
CA VAL A 54 3.48 1.88 0.99
C VAL A 54 1.95 1.77 0.87
N GLU A 55 1.32 1.02 1.78
CA GLU A 55 -0.14 0.84 1.77
C GLU A 55 -0.89 2.19 1.87
N HIS A 56 -0.41 3.11 2.71
CA HIS A 56 -1.03 4.44 2.86
C HIS A 56 -0.89 5.30 1.60
N TYR A 57 0.25 5.20 0.91
CA TYR A 57 0.44 5.85 -0.38
C TYR A 57 -0.53 5.31 -1.43
N GLU A 58 -0.69 3.99 -1.49
CA GLU A 58 -1.61 3.33 -2.41
C GLU A 58 -3.08 3.66 -2.09
N MET A 59 -3.48 3.62 -0.82
CA MET A 59 -4.83 4.01 -0.39
C MET A 59 -5.18 5.45 -0.79
N ALA A 60 -4.23 6.38 -0.66
CA ALA A 60 -4.41 7.76 -1.11
C ALA A 60 -4.61 7.85 -2.64
N GLY A 61 -3.80 7.10 -3.40
CA GLY A 61 -3.90 7.02 -4.86
C GLY A 61 -5.23 6.42 -5.34
N TYR A 62 -5.56 5.20 -4.88
CA TYR A 62 -6.79 4.51 -5.27
C TYR A 62 -8.05 5.24 -4.80
N GLY A 63 -8.04 5.80 -3.58
CA GLY A 63 -9.17 6.60 -3.07
C GLY A 63 -9.47 7.82 -3.93
N THR A 64 -8.42 8.54 -4.35
CA THR A 64 -8.54 9.70 -5.24
C THR A 64 -9.02 9.28 -6.63
N ALA A 65 -8.39 8.26 -7.22
CA ALA A 65 -8.75 7.75 -8.54
C ALA A 65 -10.20 7.25 -8.60
N ARG A 66 -10.66 6.51 -7.57
CA ARG A 66 -12.05 6.03 -7.47
C ARG A 66 -13.03 7.21 -7.44
N THR A 67 -12.72 8.24 -6.66
CA THR A 67 -13.56 9.44 -6.55
C THR A 67 -13.71 10.15 -7.89
N PHE A 68 -12.62 10.29 -8.66
CA PHE A 68 -12.70 10.87 -10.00
C PHE A 68 -13.44 9.98 -10.99
N ALA A 69 -13.26 8.66 -10.93
CA ALA A 69 -14.03 7.72 -11.75
C ALA A 69 -15.55 7.87 -11.50
N GLU A 70 -15.96 8.04 -10.24
CA GLU A 70 -17.35 8.27 -9.85
C GLU A 70 -17.88 9.60 -10.42
N GLN A 71 -17.11 10.69 -10.29
CA GLN A 71 -17.49 11.99 -10.85
C GLN A 71 -17.62 12.00 -12.38
N LEU A 72 -16.86 11.13 -13.06
CA LEU A 72 -16.87 11.01 -14.52
C LEU A 72 -17.87 9.96 -15.04
N GLY A 73 -18.59 9.25 -14.14
CA GLY A 73 -19.58 8.24 -14.51
C GLY A 73 -18.99 6.92 -15.01
N TYR A 74 -17.76 6.59 -14.60
CA TYR A 74 -17.09 5.34 -14.97
C TYR A 74 -17.35 4.23 -13.94
N ASP A 75 -18.58 3.69 -13.92
CA ASP A 75 -19.04 2.75 -12.89
C ASP A 75 -18.18 1.49 -12.75
N GLU A 76 -17.72 0.90 -13.86
CA GLU A 76 -16.84 -0.27 -13.83
C GLU A 76 -15.47 0.06 -13.21
N ALA A 77 -14.90 1.21 -13.57
CA ALA A 77 -13.66 1.69 -12.98
C ALA A 77 -13.81 1.93 -11.47
N VAL A 78 -14.95 2.49 -11.02
CA VAL A 78 -15.25 2.68 -9.60
C VAL A 78 -15.21 1.35 -8.84
N GLN A 79 -15.89 0.32 -9.35
CA GLN A 79 -15.93 -0.99 -8.70
C GLN A 79 -14.54 -1.63 -8.60
N LEU A 80 -13.77 -1.56 -9.69
CA LEU A 80 -12.42 -2.13 -9.73
C LEU A 80 -11.44 -1.38 -8.81
N LEU A 81 -11.49 -0.04 -8.80
CA LEU A 81 -10.64 0.77 -7.93
C LEU A 81 -11.02 0.61 -6.46
N ASP A 82 -12.31 0.51 -6.14
CA ASP A 82 -12.74 0.24 -4.76
C ASP A 82 -12.28 -1.13 -4.29
N GLN A 83 -12.36 -2.16 -5.14
CA GLN A 83 -11.85 -3.49 -4.79
C GLN A 83 -10.38 -3.44 -4.38
N THR A 84 -9.51 -2.78 -5.16
CA THR A 84 -8.11 -2.62 -4.76
C THR A 84 -7.99 -1.84 -3.46
N LEU A 85 -8.72 -0.72 -3.32
CA LEU A 85 -8.68 0.10 -2.10
C LEU A 85 -9.05 -0.71 -0.85
N GLN A 86 -10.04 -1.61 -0.93
CA GLN A 86 -10.39 -2.48 0.20
C GLN A 86 -9.32 -3.54 0.48
N GLU A 87 -8.69 -4.07 -0.56
CA GLU A 87 -7.55 -5.00 -0.42
C GLU A 87 -6.40 -4.32 0.34
N GLU A 88 -6.01 -3.09 -0.02
CA GLU A 88 -4.92 -2.36 0.66
C GLU A 88 -5.28 -2.01 2.10
N LYS A 89 -6.53 -1.62 2.39
CA LYS A 89 -7.00 -1.41 3.77
C LYS A 89 -6.89 -2.68 4.62
N VAL A 90 -7.22 -3.84 4.04
CA VAL A 90 -7.10 -5.13 4.73
C VAL A 90 -5.63 -5.47 4.95
N THR A 91 -4.74 -5.18 4.01
CA THR A 91 -3.29 -5.37 4.14
C THR A 91 -2.71 -4.49 5.25
N ASP A 92 -3.00 -3.19 5.26
CA ASP A 92 -2.56 -2.27 6.33
C ASP A 92 -3.08 -2.70 7.71
N LYS A 93 -4.32 -3.19 7.78
CA LYS A 93 -4.85 -3.75 9.04
C LYS A 93 -4.03 -4.96 9.49
N LYS A 94 -3.67 -5.88 8.59
CA LYS A 94 -2.83 -7.05 8.95
C LYS A 94 -1.45 -6.62 9.42
N LEU A 95 -0.85 -5.60 8.80
CA LEU A 95 0.42 -5.03 9.24
C LEU A 95 0.30 -4.40 10.63
N THR A 96 -0.80 -3.70 10.92
CA THR A 96 -1.10 -3.18 12.25
C THR A 96 -1.23 -4.30 13.29
N ASP A 97 -1.94 -5.39 12.95
CA ASP A 97 -2.09 -6.54 13.84
C ASP A 97 -0.72 -7.21 14.11
N LEU A 98 0.15 -7.30 13.10
CA LEU A 98 1.53 -7.80 13.23
C LEU A 98 2.37 -6.89 14.13
N ALA A 99 2.31 -5.57 13.94
CA ALA A 99 3.03 -4.60 14.77
C ALA A 99 2.65 -4.72 16.25
N ALA A 100 1.34 -4.86 16.53
CA ALA A 100 0.84 -5.02 17.90
C ALA A 100 1.35 -6.30 18.56
N GLN A 101 1.43 -7.41 17.82
CA GLN A 101 1.99 -8.68 18.32
C GLN A 101 3.48 -8.58 18.61
N SER A 102 4.25 -7.90 17.76
CA SER A 102 5.70 -7.70 17.93
C SER A 102 6.04 -6.87 19.18
N ILE A 103 5.19 -5.90 19.54
CA ILE A 103 5.35 -5.06 20.74
C ILE A 103 4.98 -5.83 22.02
N ASN A 104 4.00 -6.74 21.94
CA ASN A 104 3.48 -7.47 23.10
C ASN A 104 4.48 -8.48 23.71
N ILE A 105 5.57 -8.81 23.02
CA ILE A 105 6.63 -9.67 23.56
C ILE A 105 7.53 -8.89 24.55
N LYS A 106 7.61 -7.55 24.47
CA LYS A 106 8.46 -6.73 25.36
C LYS A 106 7.70 -5.96 26.45
N ALA A 107 6.40 -5.66 26.29
CA ALA A 107 5.61 -5.04 27.37
C ALA A 107 5.41 -5.97 28.59
N ALA A 108 5.59 -7.29 28.43
CA ALA A 108 5.55 -8.24 29.53
C ALA A 108 6.89 -8.39 30.29
N HIS A 109 7.98 -7.77 29.82
CA HIS A 109 9.33 -7.98 30.35
C HIS A 109 10.17 -6.70 30.52
N ALA A 110 9.55 -5.52 30.50
CA ALA A 110 10.16 -4.24 30.88
C ALA A 110 9.69 -3.79 32.26
#